data_AF-R5L7F4-F1
#
_entry.id   AF-R5L7F4-F1
#
_cell.length_a   1.000
_cell.length_b   1.000
_cell.length_c   1.000
_cell.angle_alpha   90.00
_cell.angle_beta   90.00
_cell.angle_gamma   90.00
#
_symmetry.space_group_name_H-M   'P 1'
#
loop_
_entity.id
_entity.type
_entity.pdbx_description
1 polymer ?
#
loop_
_entity_poly.entity_id
_entity_poly.type
_entity_poly.pdbx_seq_one_letter_code
_entity_poly.pdbx_strand_id
1 'polypeptide(L)' 'MTVYEFGDETKPAIMLLPGACCYWKTNFGEVIPLLQEKFRVCVVSYDGFDDTETLCGLT' A
#
# COMPACT_ATOMS: atom_id res chain seq x y z
N MET A 1 -4.44 -5.45 -9.08
CA MET A 1 -4.40 -4.59 -7.89
C MET A 1 -3.85 -5.40 -6.73
N THR A 2 -2.92 -4.85 -5.95
CA THR A 2 -2.29 -5.55 -4.81
C THR A 2 -2.60 -4.81 -3.51
N VAL A 3 -2.75 -5.54 -2.41
CA VAL A 3 -2.91 -4.96 -1.06
C VAL A 3 -1.71 -5.35 -0.21
N TYR A 4 -0.99 -4.36 0.29
CA TYR A 4 0.10 -4.54 1.25
C TYR A 4 -0.43 -4.35 2.66
N GLU A 5 -0.01 -5.22 3.58
CA GLU A 5 -0.51 -5.22 4.94
C GLU A 5 0.61 -5.02 5.96
N PHE A 6 0.33 -4.21 6.97
CA PHE A 6 1.27 -3.87 8.04
C PHE A 6 0.58 -3.90 9.40
N GLY A 7 1.33 -4.23 10.45
CA GLY A 7 0.83 -4.30 11.81
C GLY A 7 0.20 -5.64 12.18
N ASP A 8 -0.47 -5.65 13.32
CA ASP A 8 -1.08 -6.84 13.94
C ASP A 8 -2.46 -7.12 13.33
N GLU A 9 -2.67 -8.34 12.83
CA GLU A 9 -3.90 -8.75 12.14
C GLU A 9 -5.15 -8.78 13.03
N THR A 10 -4.98 -8.76 14.36
CA THR A 10 -6.07 -8.75 15.35
C THR A 10 -6.59 -7.35 15.66
N LYS A 11 -5.85 -6.29 15.26
CA LYS A 11 -6.24 -4.90 15.47
C LYS A 11 -7.31 -4.44 14.46
N PRO A 12 -8.06 -3.36 14.75
CA PRO A 12 -8.98 -2.78 13.77
C PRO A 12 -8.26 -2.45 12.46
N ALA A 13 -8.90 -2.77 11.34
CA ALA A 13 -8.34 -2.50 10.02
C ALA A 13 -8.54 -1.05 9.60
N ILE A 14 -7.53 -0.47 8.95
CA ILE A 14 -7.62 0.80 8.24
C ILE A 14 -7.12 0.60 6.81
N MET A 15 -7.89 1.08 5.82
CA MET A 15 -7.53 0.98 4.41
C MET A 15 -7.04 2.34 3.89
N LEU A 16 -5.85 2.36 3.30
CA LEU A 16 -5.26 3.55 2.67
C LEU A 16 -5.36 3.42 1.15
N LEU A 17 -6.02 4.40 0.52
CA LEU A 17 -6.25 4.48 -0.91
C LEU A 17 -5.41 5.64 -1.48
N PRO A 18 -4.42 5.38 -2.35
CA PRO A 18 -3.65 6.45 -2.98
C PRO A 18 -4.52 7.37 -3.85
N GLY A 19 -4.01 8.58 -4.13
CA GLY A 19 -4.59 9.41 -5.18
C GLY A 19 -4.37 8.84 -6.58
N ALA A 20 -5.01 9.43 -7.58
CA ALA A 20 -4.77 9.07 -8.99
C ALA A 20 -3.30 9.30 -9.37
N CYS A 21 -2.68 8.34 -10.06
CA CYS A 21 -1.28 8.39 -10.49
C CYS A 21 -0.26 8.46 -9.33
N CYS A 22 -0.64 8.04 -8.11
CA CYS A 22 0.25 8.04 -6.95
C CYS A 22 0.81 6.64 -6.67
N TYR A 23 2.09 6.58 -6.30
CA TYR A 23 2.70 5.39 -5.75
C TYR A 23 2.48 5.34 -4.23
N TRP A 24 1.90 4.23 -3.75
CA TRP A 24 1.49 4.08 -2.36
C TRP A 24 2.63 4.35 -1.37
N LYS A 25 3.85 3.95 -1.69
CA LYS A 25 5.01 4.09 -0.80
C LYS A 25 5.42 5.55 -0.62
N THR A 26 5.39 6.33 -1.70
CA THR A 26 5.61 7.79 -1.62
C THR A 26 4.45 8.52 -0.93
N ASN A 27 3.23 8.01 -1.07
CA ASN A 27 2.05 8.66 -0.49
C ASN A 27 1.89 8.36 1.02
N PHE A 28 2.21 7.15 1.47
CA PHE A 28 1.90 6.67 2.82
C PHE A 28 3.10 6.09 3.59
N GLY A 29 4.26 5.93 2.97
CA GLY A 29 5.42 5.25 3.56
C GLY A 29 5.82 5.77 4.94
N GLU A 30 5.75 7.09 5.14
CA GLU A 30 6.12 7.72 6.41
C GLU A 30 5.06 7.58 7.50
N VAL A 31 3.78 7.43 7.14
CA VAL A 31 2.66 7.35 8.10
C VAL A 31 2.30 5.91 8.48
N ILE A 32 2.62 4.92 7.64
CA ILE A 32 2.39 3.50 7.93
C ILE A 32 3.01 3.07 9.28
N PRO A 33 4.27 3.41 9.61
CA PRO A 33 4.86 3.05 10.90
C PRO A 33 4.09 3.58 12.11
N LEU A 34 3.47 4.76 11.99
CA LEU A 34 2.69 5.39 13.06
C LEU A 34 1.30 4.76 13.19
N LEU A 35 0.68 4.40 12.07
CA LEU A 35 -0.66 3.80 12.05
C LEU A 35 -0.65 2.34 12.51
N GLN A 36 0.38 1.56 12.14
CA GLN A 36 0.46 0.13 12.46
C GLN A 36 0.59 -0.15 13.97
N GLU A 37 0.96 0.86 14.77
CA GLU A 37 0.92 0.77 16.24
C GLU A 37 -0.51 0.51 16.75
N LYS A 38 -1.53 1.00 16.05
CA LYS A 38 -2.94 0.98 16.49
C LYS A 38 -3.87 0.20 15.57
N PHE A 39 -3.48 0.00 14.31
CA PHE A 39 -4.33 -0.61 13.28
C PHE A 39 -3.59 -1.72 12.53
N ARG A 40 -4.37 -2.63 11.94
CA ARG A 40 -3.94 -3.42 10.77
C ARG A 40 -4.05 -2.50 9.55
N VAL A 41 -2.93 -2.07 9.00
CA VAL A 41 -2.89 -1.10 7.90
C VAL A 41 -2.89 -1.86 6.58
N CYS A 42 -3.94 -1.68 5.77
CA CYS A 42 -4.07 -2.25 4.44
C CYS A 42 -3.87 -1.14 3.40
N VAL A 43 -2.80 -1.19 2.61
CA VAL A 43 -2.46 -0.16 1.61
C VAL A 43 -2.71 -0.71 0.22
N VAL A 44 -3.55 -0.04 -0.55
CA VAL A 44 -3.84 -0.43 -1.92
C VAL A 44 -2.74 0.08 -2.86
N SER A 45 -2.24 -0.83 -3.69
CA SER A 45 -1.42 -0.52 -4.84
C SER A 45 -2.22 -0.77 -6.11
N TYR A 46 -2.46 0.32 -6.84
CA TYR A 46 -3.18 0.28 -8.11
C TYR A 46 -2.29 -0.26 -9.22
N ASP A 47 -2.91 -0.95 -10.17
CA ASP A 47 -2.20 -1.49 -11.33
C ASP A 47 -1.59 -0.35 -12.16
N GLY A 48 -0.37 -0.56 -12.65
CA GLY A 48 0.42 0.40 -13.41
C GLY A 48 1.26 1.40 -12.58
N PHE A 49 1.19 1.34 -11.25
CA PHE A 49 1.80 2.35 -10.36
C PHE A 49 2.68 1.77 -9.24
N ASP A 50 3.06 0.49 -9.33
CA ASP A 50 3.95 -0.18 -8.38
C ASP A 50 5.26 -0.64 -9.06
N ASP A 51 6.37 -0.56 -8.32
CA ASP A 51 7.69 -1.02 -8.77
C ASP A 51 7.73 -2.54 -9.05
N THR A 52 6.78 -3.29 -8.49
CA THR A 52 6.68 -4.76 -8.64
C THR A 52 5.97 -5.20 -9.92
N GLU A 53 5.42 -4.28 -10.71
CA GLU A 53 4.81 -4.64 -11.97
C GLU A 53 5.84 -4.98 -13.04
N THR A 54 5.68 -6.18 -13.61
CA THR A 54 6.47 -6.57 -14.77
C THR A 54 5.93 -5.83 -15.98
N LEU A 55 6.76 -5.03 -16.65
CA LEU A 55 6.43 -4.45 -17.95
C LEU A 55 6.14 -5.58 -18.94
N CYS A 56 4.86 -5.83 -19.22
CA CYS A 56 4.44 -6.82 -20.19
C CYS A 56 4.98 -6.41 -21.57
N GLY A 57 5.91 -7.20 -22.15
CA GLY A 57 6.37 -7.07 -23.53
C GLY A 57 7.79 -6.54 -23.77
N LEU A 58 8.64 -6.43 -22.75
CA LEU A 58 10.07 -6.15 -22.88
C LEU A 58 10.91 -7.30 -22.31
N THR A 59 10.82 -8.47 -22.94
CA THR A 59 11.73 -9.61 -22.76
C THR A 59 12.08 -10.22 -24.09
#